data_AF-A0A3R6R0K1-F1
#
_entry.id   AF-A0A3R6R0K1-F1
#
_cell.length_a   1.000
_cell.length_b   1.000
_cell.length_c   1.000
_cell.angle_alpha   90.00
_cell.angle_beta   90.00
_cell.angle_gamma   90.00
#
_symmetry.space_group_name_H-M   'P 1'
#
loop_
_entity.id
_entity.type
_entity.pdbx_description
1 polymer ?
#
loop_
_entity_poly.entity_id
_entity_poly.type
_entity_poly.pdbx_seq_one_letter_code
_entity_poly.pdbx_strand_id
1 'polypeptide(L)'
;MDEAKKMETSEEAPKEQKALIRWIKEHKKEIAIAGVSITALVGLVLGIKNKEAMEVFWNALKNNDPKIPIKTEDPRITEQVRNIESVVIPMHREYKEPFDVGFHIRNLHEGWKASPEKLAKAAAYGIELLPGQTLVEGYTKGEVT
;
A
#
# COMPACT_ATOMS: atom_id res chain seq x y z
N MET A 1 21.38 -58.20 6.02
CA MET A 1 20.21 -57.82 6.84
C MET A 1 20.67 -56.71 7.77
N ASP A 2 20.44 -55.43 7.56
CA ASP A 2 19.71 -54.69 6.53
C ASP A 2 20.35 -53.30 6.46
N GLU A 3 21.24 -53.09 5.48
CA GLU A 3 21.68 -51.74 5.11
C GLU A 3 20.82 -51.28 3.94
N ALA A 4 19.64 -50.73 4.23
CA ALA A 4 18.79 -50.12 3.23
C ALA A 4 17.86 -49.07 3.84
N LYS A 5 18.41 -47.93 4.30
CA LYS A 5 17.63 -46.67 4.33
C LYS A 5 18.49 -45.41 4.48
N LYS A 6 19.32 -45.09 3.49
CA LYS A 6 19.97 -43.77 3.45
C LYS A 6 20.28 -43.31 2.03
N MET A 7 19.27 -43.26 1.17
CA MET A 7 19.40 -42.65 -0.16
C MET A 7 18.09 -41.98 -0.60
N GLU A 8 17.54 -41.04 0.18
CA GLU A 8 16.54 -40.08 -0.32
C GLU A 8 16.69 -38.77 0.46
N THR A 9 17.84 -38.10 0.34
CA THR A 9 18.01 -36.77 0.95
C THR A 9 18.99 -35.93 0.15
N SER A 10 18.71 -35.71 -1.13
CA SER A 10 19.49 -34.74 -1.92
C SER A 10 18.77 -34.11 -3.12
N GLU A 11 17.61 -34.63 -3.55
CA GLU A 11 16.84 -34.03 -4.67
C GLU A 11 15.61 -33.20 -4.23
N GLU A 12 15.25 -33.21 -2.94
CA GLU A 12 14.03 -32.55 -2.43
C GLU A 12 14.25 -31.11 -1.93
N ALA A 13 15.47 -30.77 -1.49
CA ALA A 13 15.81 -29.44 -0.98
C ALA A 13 15.47 -28.25 -1.93
N PRO A 14 15.70 -28.32 -3.26
CA PRO A 14 15.34 -27.22 -4.16
C PRO A 14 13.83 -27.14 -4.44
N LYS A 15 13.09 -28.25 -4.28
CA LYS A 15 11.63 -28.29 -4.48
C LYS A 15 10.90 -27.70 -3.27
N GLU A 16 11.37 -28.01 -2.07
CA GLU A 16 10.85 -27.45 -0.81
C GLU A 16 11.07 -25.94 -0.71
N GLN A 17 12.25 -25.43 -1.07
CA GLN A 17 12.50 -23.98 -1.07
C GLN A 17 11.56 -23.24 -2.03
N LYS A 18 11.29 -23.80 -3.22
CA LYS A 18 10.34 -23.23 -4.18
C LYS A 18 8.90 -23.30 -3.66
N ALA A 19 8.55 -24.37 -2.95
CA ALA A 19 7.25 -24.52 -2.31
C ALA A 19 7.06 -23.49 -1.17
N LEU A 20 8.09 -23.27 -0.35
CA LEU A 20 8.10 -22.25 0.71
C LEU A 20 7.98 -20.84 0.13
N ILE A 21 8.73 -20.51 -0.92
CA ILE A 21 8.64 -19.20 -1.57
C ILE A 21 7.23 -18.97 -2.16
N ARG A 22 6.66 -20.01 -2.78
CA ARG A 22 5.29 -19.95 -3.30
C ARG A 22 4.28 -19.77 -2.18
N TRP A 23 4.45 -20.50 -1.07
CA TRP A 23 3.61 -20.40 0.11
C TRP A 23 3.68 -19.01 0.77
N ILE A 24 4.89 -18.44 0.93
CA ILE A 24 5.09 -17.07 1.43
C ILE A 24 4.41 -16.05 0.52
N LYS A 25 4.49 -16.23 -0.80
CA LYS A 25 3.87 -15.33 -1.78
C LYS A 25 2.35 -15.35 -1.70
N GLU A 26 1.77 -16.51 -1.43
CA GLU A 26 0.33 -16.73 -1.27
C GLU A 26 -0.17 -16.18 0.08
N HIS A 27 0.57 -16.40 1.16
CA HIS A 27 0.21 -16.01 2.53
C HIS A 27 0.86 -14.69 2.98
N LYS A 28 1.36 -13.87 2.05
CA LYS A 28 2.09 -12.61 2.35
C LYS A 28 1.33 -11.65 3.28
N LYS A 29 -0.01 -11.65 3.18
CA LYS A 29 -0.87 -10.79 4.01
C LYS A 29 -0.94 -11.30 5.45
N GLU A 30 -1.07 -12.61 5.63
CA GLU A 30 -1.10 -13.23 6.96
C GLU A 30 0.26 -13.18 7.63
N ILE A 31 1.35 -13.39 6.89
CA ILE A 31 2.73 -13.23 7.41
C ILE A 31 2.99 -11.77 7.80
N ALA A 32 2.49 -10.80 7.02
CA ALA A 32 2.60 -9.40 7.39
C ALA A 32 1.83 -9.09 8.70
N ILE A 33 0.61 -9.59 8.85
CA ILE A 33 -0.20 -9.38 10.05
C ILE A 33 0.43 -10.08 11.26
N ALA A 34 0.84 -11.33 11.12
CA ALA A 34 1.50 -12.11 12.17
C ALA A 34 2.84 -11.46 12.57
N GLY A 35 3.66 -11.06 11.59
CA GLY A 35 4.93 -10.38 11.82
C GLY A 35 4.77 -9.05 12.55
N VAL A 36 3.77 -8.25 12.18
CA VAL A 36 3.45 -6.99 12.88
C VAL A 36 2.96 -7.28 14.31
N SER A 37 2.15 -8.32 14.52
CA SER A 37 1.63 -8.66 15.85
C SER A 37 2.73 -9.07 16.84
N ILE A 38 3.69 -9.89 16.40
CA ILE A 38 4.82 -10.34 17.23
C ILE A 38 5.74 -9.16 17.55
N THR A 39 6.03 -8.32 16.55
CA THR A 39 6.86 -7.13 16.73
C THR A 39 6.22 -6.13 17.71
N ALA A 40 4.90 -5.95 17.66
CA ALA A 40 4.17 -5.09 18.59
C ALA A 40 4.22 -5.62 20.03
N LEU A 41 4.04 -6.93 20.25
CA LEU A 41 4.12 -7.53 21.58
C LEU A 41 5.53 -7.43 22.18
N VAL A 42 6.56 -7.71 21.39
CA VAL A 42 7.96 -7.59 21.83
C VAL A 42 8.31 -6.13 22.12
N GLY A 43 7.89 -5.20 21.26
CA GLY A 43 8.06 -3.76 21.46
C GLY A 43 7.33 -3.24 22.69
N LEU A 44 6.13 -3.76 22.99
CA LEU A 44 5.37 -3.40 24.18
C LEU A 44 6.06 -3.89 25.46
N VAL A 45 6.50 -5.15 25.49
CA VAL A 45 7.17 -5.74 26.66
C VAL A 45 8.51 -5.06 26.93
N LEU A 46 9.31 -4.80 25.89
CA LEU A 46 10.60 -4.11 26.02
C LEU A 46 10.44 -2.61 26.30
N GLY A 47 9.43 -1.97 25.70
CA GLY A 47 9.14 -0.55 25.90
C GLY A 47 8.64 -0.22 27.30
N ILE A 48 7.80 -1.09 27.89
CA ILE A 48 7.32 -0.90 29.27
C ILE A 48 8.45 -1.16 30.28
N LYS A 49 9.24 -2.22 30.10
CA LYS A 49 10.30 -2.59 31.06
C LYS A 49 11.56 -1.75 30.94
N ASN A 50 11.87 -1.20 29.77
CA ASN A 50 13.17 -0.60 29.49
C ASN A 50 13.04 0.65 28.62
N LYS A 51 12.20 1.60 29.07
CA LYS A 51 11.89 2.84 28.36
C LYS A 51 13.15 3.64 28.01
N GLU A 52 14.11 3.72 28.93
CA GLU A 52 15.38 4.43 28.72
C GLU A 52 16.22 3.80 27.60
N ALA A 53 16.34 2.47 27.56
CA ALA A 53 17.05 1.79 26.49
C ALA A 53 16.36 1.94 25.13
N MET A 54 15.03 2.04 25.11
CA MET A 54 14.29 2.32 23.88
C MET A 54 14.48 3.75 23.40
N GLU A 55 14.53 4.74 24.29
CA GLU A 55 14.86 6.12 23.91
C GLU A 55 16.28 6.21 23.33
N VAL A 56 17.25 5.53 23.95
CA VAL A 56 18.63 5.45 23.42
C VAL A 56 18.67 4.75 22.06
N PHE A 57 17.97 3.64 21.89
CA PHE A 57 17.89 2.91 20.62
C PHE A 57 17.23 3.75 19.52
N TRP A 58 16.12 4.43 19.82
CA TRP A 58 15.43 5.30 18.86
C TRP A 58 16.26 6.53 18.50
N ASN A 59 16.96 7.13 19.47
CA ASN A 59 17.87 8.24 19.19
C ASN A 59 19.07 7.76 18.36
N ALA A 60 19.64 6.61 18.67
CA ALA A 60 20.69 6.01 17.84
C ALA A 60 20.19 5.74 16.42
N LEU A 61 18.96 5.25 16.24
CA LEU A 61 18.39 5.01 14.91
C LEU A 61 18.16 6.31 14.12
N LYS A 62 17.60 7.34 14.76
CA LYS A 62 17.39 8.67 14.14
C LYS A 62 18.70 9.36 13.77
N ASN A 63 19.74 9.16 14.57
CA ASN A 63 21.05 9.77 14.34
C ASN A 63 21.91 8.96 13.36
N ASN A 64 21.53 7.71 13.05
CA ASN A 64 22.12 6.93 11.97
C ASN A 64 21.40 7.24 10.65
N ASP A 65 21.47 8.51 10.22
CA ASP A 65 21.23 8.84 8.84
C ASP A 65 22.24 8.05 7.98
N PRO A 66 21.80 7.15 7.09
CA PRO A 66 22.71 6.66 6.06
C PRO A 66 23.03 7.86 5.18
N LYS A 67 24.17 8.52 5.44
CA LYS A 67 24.83 9.36 4.46
C LYS A 67 25.27 8.45 3.31
N ILE A 68 24.31 8.09 2.45
CA ILE A 68 24.59 7.60 1.12
C ILE A 68 25.27 8.80 0.44
N PRO A 69 26.53 8.70 0.01
CA PRO A 69 27.15 9.77 -0.76
C PRO A 69 26.44 9.82 -2.12
N ILE A 70 25.37 10.59 -2.21
CA ILE A 70 24.85 11.05 -3.48
C ILE A 70 25.92 12.02 -3.98
N LYS A 71 26.72 11.58 -4.94
CA LYS A 71 27.59 12.47 -5.70
C LYS A 71 26.67 13.47 -6.40
N THR A 72 26.58 14.67 -5.84
CA THR A 72 25.98 15.83 -6.48
C THR A 72 26.93 16.25 -7.59
N GLU A 73 26.74 15.69 -8.78
CA GLU A 73 27.22 16.30 -10.01
C GLU A 73 26.08 17.19 -10.52
N ASP A 74 26.34 18.50 -10.57
CA ASP A 74 25.40 19.49 -11.07
C ASP A 74 24.95 19.11 -12.49
N PRO A 75 23.64 19.00 -12.76
CA PRO A 75 23.18 18.71 -14.11
C PRO A 75 23.40 19.95 -14.98
N ARG A 76 24.52 19.97 -15.71
CA ARG A 76 24.70 20.86 -16.85
C ARG A 76 23.72 20.43 -17.94
N ILE A 77 22.53 21.00 -17.94
CA ILE A 77 21.54 20.80 -19.00
C ILE A 77 22.13 21.38 -20.29
N THR A 78 22.67 20.51 -21.14
CA THR A 78 22.81 20.79 -22.56
C THR A 78 21.48 20.36 -23.17
N GLU A 79 20.65 21.32 -23.58
CA GLU A 79 19.43 21.05 -24.34
C GLU A 79 19.81 20.40 -25.68
N GLN A 80 19.89 19.07 -25.68
CA GLN A 80 19.81 18.30 -26.91
C GLN A 80 18.33 17.97 -27.11
N VAL A 81 17.63 18.88 -27.77
CA VAL A 81 16.26 18.63 -28.26
C VAL A 81 16.36 17.53 -29.31
N ARG A 82 16.26 16.26 -28.86
CA ARG A 82 15.90 15.17 -29.76
C ARG A 82 14.43 15.37 -30.07
N ASN A 83 14.12 15.57 -31.34
CA ASN A 83 12.76 15.51 -31.87
C ASN A 83 12.18 14.12 -31.53
N ILE A 84 11.37 14.05 -30.48
CA ILE A 84 10.62 12.84 -30.14
C ILE A 84 9.32 12.96 -30.95
N GLU A 85 9.24 12.22 -32.05
CA GLU A 85 7.95 11.92 -32.69
C GLU A 85 7.00 11.46 -31.58
N SER A 86 5.87 12.16 -31.44
CA SER A 86 4.88 11.89 -30.41
C SER A 86 4.44 10.43 -30.51
N VAL A 87 4.93 9.59 -29.59
CA VAL A 87 4.43 8.23 -29.43
C VAL A 87 2.98 8.38 -28.96
N VAL A 88 2.05 8.14 -29.89
CA VAL A 88 0.63 8.00 -29.57
C VAL A 88 0.53 6.76 -28.70
N ILE A 89 0.39 6.95 -27.38
CA ILE A 89 0.05 5.86 -26.47
C ILE A 89 -1.38 5.45 -26.84
N PRO A 90 -1.60 4.23 -27.39
CA PRO A 90 -2.95 3.78 -27.66
C PRO A 90 -3.66 3.70 -26.31
N MET A 91 -4.64 4.59 -26.12
CA MET A 91 -5.44 4.61 -24.91
C MET A 91 -6.35 3.40 -24.96
N HIS A 92 -5.90 2.30 -24.35
CA HIS A 92 -6.70 1.08 -24.18
C HIS A 92 -7.86 1.39 -23.24
N ARG A 93 -8.91 1.99 -23.78
CA ARG A 93 -10.23 2.04 -23.14
C ARG A 93 -10.87 0.69 -23.44
N GLU A 94 -10.78 -0.23 -22.48
CA GLU A 94 -11.72 -1.34 -22.46
C GLU A 94 -13.12 -0.73 -22.41
N TYR A 95 -13.92 -0.99 -23.44
CA TYR A 95 -15.34 -0.64 -23.43
C TYR A 95 -15.96 -1.38 -22.24
N LYS A 96 -16.38 -0.61 -21.23
CA LYS A 96 -17.15 -1.13 -20.12
C LYS A 96 -18.59 -0.72 -20.37
N GLU A 97 -19.49 -1.70 -20.33
CA GLU A 97 -20.92 -1.43 -20.36
C GLU A 97 -21.27 -0.43 -19.26
N PRO A 98 -22.20 0.51 -19.52
CA PRO A 98 -22.66 1.44 -18.50
C PRO A 98 -23.15 0.69 -17.26
N PHE A 99 -22.76 1.15 -16.08
CA PHE A 99 -23.21 0.55 -14.84
C PHE A 99 -23.59 1.61 -13.82
N ASP A 100 -24.59 1.29 -13.02
CA ASP A 100 -25.09 2.20 -12.01
C ASP A 100 -24.22 2.18 -10.76
N VAL A 101 -23.77 3.37 -10.37
CA VAL A 101 -23.09 3.62 -9.11
C VAL A 101 -24.15 4.10 -8.12
N GLY A 102 -24.33 3.35 -7.03
CA GLY A 102 -25.24 3.72 -5.96
C GLY A 102 -24.78 4.97 -5.18
N PHE A 103 -25.71 5.54 -4.40
CA PHE A 103 -25.38 6.62 -3.48
C PHE A 103 -24.39 6.13 -2.41
N HIS A 104 -23.44 6.98 -2.01
CA HIS A 104 -22.44 6.65 -0.99
C HIS A 104 -21.89 7.90 -0.32
N ILE A 105 -21.25 7.71 0.84
CA ILE A 105 -20.52 8.77 1.53
C ILE A 105 -19.06 8.73 1.07
N ARG A 106 -18.49 9.88 0.73
CA ARG A 106 -17.04 10.01 0.48
C ARG A 106 -16.39 11.00 1.43
N ASN A 107 -15.11 10.79 1.68
CA ASN A 107 -14.27 11.77 2.36
C ASN A 107 -13.76 12.81 1.35
N LEU A 108 -13.86 14.08 1.74
CA LEU A 108 -13.22 15.21 1.10
C LEU A 108 -11.80 15.35 1.64
N HIS A 109 -10.97 16.06 0.90
CA HIS A 109 -9.62 16.34 1.36
C HIS A 109 -9.61 17.34 2.54
N GLU A 110 -8.46 17.46 3.19
CA GLU A 110 -8.32 18.34 4.35
C GLU A 110 -8.70 19.78 4.03
N GLY A 111 -9.45 20.41 4.94
CA GLY A 111 -9.95 21.78 4.80
C GLY A 111 -11.21 21.92 3.95
N TRP A 112 -11.67 20.88 3.24
CA TRP A 112 -12.90 20.94 2.46
C TRP A 112 -14.12 20.51 3.25
N LYS A 113 -15.25 21.16 2.97
CA LYS A 113 -16.54 20.91 3.61
C LYS A 113 -17.57 20.58 2.55
N ALA A 114 -18.55 19.74 2.89
CA ALA A 114 -19.69 19.51 2.03
C ALA A 114 -20.46 20.82 1.78
N SER A 115 -21.00 20.97 0.58
CA SER A 115 -21.91 22.08 0.30
C SER A 115 -23.18 21.96 1.16
N PRO A 116 -23.84 23.09 1.49
CA PRO A 116 -25.06 23.10 2.27
C PRO A 116 -26.16 22.19 1.69
N GLU A 117 -26.25 22.13 0.36
CA GLU A 117 -27.21 21.27 -0.35
C GLU A 117 -26.97 19.78 -0.08
N LYS A 118 -25.70 19.35 -0.08
CA LYS A 118 -25.34 17.96 0.19
C LYS A 118 -25.57 17.59 1.65
N LEU A 119 -25.37 18.53 2.58
CA LEU A 119 -25.71 18.37 4.00
C LEU A 119 -27.22 18.22 4.19
N ALA A 120 -28.02 19.08 3.58
CA ALA A 120 -29.49 19.01 3.66
C ALA A 120 -30.02 17.70 3.05
N LYS A 121 -29.49 17.28 1.91
CA LYS A 121 -29.87 16.03 1.27
C LYS A 121 -29.47 14.81 2.10
N ALA A 122 -28.30 14.81 2.73
CA ALA A 122 -27.91 13.76 3.67
C ALA A 122 -28.85 13.70 4.88
N ALA A 123 -29.18 14.85 5.47
CA ALA A 123 -30.13 14.93 6.57
C ALA A 123 -31.54 14.43 6.18
N ALA A 124 -31.99 14.71 4.95
CA ALA A 124 -33.25 14.20 4.42
C ALA A 124 -33.28 12.67 4.30
N TYR A 125 -32.12 12.06 4.04
CA TYR A 125 -31.96 10.60 4.07
C TYR A 125 -31.70 10.04 5.48
N GLY A 126 -31.72 10.87 6.52
CA GLY A 126 -31.40 10.46 7.90
C GLY A 126 -29.92 10.16 8.13
N ILE A 127 -29.03 10.70 7.29
CA ILE A 127 -27.59 10.46 7.32
C ILE A 127 -26.89 11.69 7.93
N GLU A 128 -26.22 11.48 9.06
CA GLU A 128 -25.35 12.48 9.68
C GLU A 128 -23.94 12.40 9.07
N LEU A 129 -23.50 13.46 8.38
CA LEU A 129 -22.17 13.52 7.78
C LEU A 129 -21.14 14.05 8.80
N LEU A 130 -20.01 13.36 8.93
CA LEU A 130 -18.89 13.83 9.76
C LEU A 130 -18.16 15.01 9.09
N PRO A 131 -17.36 15.78 9.84
CA PRO A 131 -16.52 16.84 9.27
C PRO A 131 -15.64 16.31 8.13
N GLY A 132 -15.68 16.98 6.98
CA GLY A 132 -14.94 16.57 5.80
C GLY A 132 -15.61 15.43 5.00
N GLN A 133 -16.84 15.02 5.30
CA GLN A 133 -17.58 14.07 4.47
C GLN A 133 -18.59 14.75 3.56
N THR A 134 -18.96 14.10 2.46
CA THR A 134 -20.08 14.52 1.59
C THR A 134 -20.87 13.33 1.06
N LEU A 135 -22.14 13.57 0.74
CA LEU A 135 -23.01 12.59 0.11
C LEU A 135 -22.87 12.65 -1.42
N VAL A 136 -22.50 11.52 -2.01
CA VAL A 136 -22.50 11.32 -3.46
C VAL A 136 -23.80 10.62 -3.83
N GLU A 137 -24.53 11.21 -4.76
CA GLU A 137 -25.77 10.63 -5.28
C GLU A 137 -25.45 9.56 -6.30
N GLY A 138 -26.38 8.63 -6.49
CA GLY A 138 -26.21 7.59 -7.50
C GLY A 138 -26.16 8.20 -8.91
N TYR A 139 -25.32 7.63 -9.77
CA TYR A 139 -25.16 8.05 -11.16
C TYR A 139 -24.74 6.86 -12.02
N THR A 140 -25.06 6.91 -13.31
CA THR A 140 -24.64 5.88 -14.27
C THR A 140 -23.26 6.24 -14.79
N LYS A 141 -22.31 5.30 -14.70
CA LYS A 141 -20.94 5.48 -15.15
C LYS A 141 -20.72 4.71 -16.45
N GLY A 142 -20.08 5.35 -17.42
CA GLY A 142 -19.80 4.74 -18.73
C GLY A 142 -20.82 5.08 -19.81
N GLU A 143 -21.78 5.98 -19.54
CA GLU A 143 -22.55 6.60 -20.61
C GLU A 143 -21.60 7.38 -21.53
N VAL A 144 -21.60 7.01 -22.81
CA VAL A 144 -20.95 7.78 -23.86
C VAL A 144 -22.04 8.70 -24.41
N THR A 145 -21.99 9.97 -24.02
CA THR A 145 -22.86 11.03 -24.59
C THR A 145 -22.22 11.61 -25.84
#